data_AF-A0A6A6IZU5-F1
#
_entry.id   AF-A0A6A6IZU5-F1
#
_cell.length_a   1.000
_cell.length_b   1.000
_cell.length_c   1.000
_cell.angle_alpha   90.00
_cell.angle_beta   90.00
_cell.angle_gamma   90.00
#
_symmetry.space_group_name_H-M   'P 1'
#
loop_
_entity.id
_entity.type
_entity.pdbx_description
1 polymer ?
#
loop_
_entity_poly.entity_id
_entity_poly.type
_entity_poly.pdbx_seq_one_letter_code
_entity_poly.pdbx_strand_id
1 'polypeptide(L)'
;MFNWQSLGLLVFSYVVIPRLTFLPKNVHSLLIIFGPFLLPRIVSLFNTARATSRSVSVRPTPPKVQRALNLLFVSAVVCLVLSLPHFAPENVFVKTQGRLQTEPSVLFTRLRMLRELTGEDEALKAKFARVQNRLLYFVYGPDTLLNCVWCTTGDGDDQRNFFLYSLPKILTPHIAHLVVLGLATSSLVGSEGSRFHIHATIAGLVMVVVEAWYLGTYDITMNKRAKVLQDIDFVHWRIRFLRYMSFAAVDGTLGAVLWLTSTNRWLAKPPSMAERIETTTRQAEETMHKLRALGLLTNSINRDPALRGVREEYWRTEGQVMAETVQEEEVMEQINNAVSKMDLRSLEGRVGEVADGIISGIDGLRTSQTMSASGMSEAPSSSP
;
A
#
# COMPACT_ATOMS: atom_id res chain seq x y z
N MET A 1 28.46 -10.07 18.93
CA MET A 1 27.60 -9.05 19.58
C MET A 1 26.16 -9.54 19.50
N PHE A 2 25.56 -9.93 20.63
CA PHE A 2 24.17 -10.40 20.67
C PHE A 2 23.22 -9.22 20.45
N ASN A 3 22.46 -9.23 19.35
CA ASN A 3 21.49 -8.20 19.06
C ASN A 3 20.21 -8.49 19.84
N TRP A 4 19.92 -7.71 20.89
CA TRP A 4 18.71 -7.86 21.71
C TRP A 4 17.40 -7.87 20.91
N GLN A 5 17.39 -7.26 19.71
CA GLN A 5 16.26 -7.35 18.78
C GLN A 5 16.03 -8.77 18.25
N SER A 6 17.08 -9.53 17.95
CA SER A 6 16.92 -10.91 17.47
C SER A 6 16.39 -11.83 18.57
N LEU A 7 16.80 -11.61 19.82
CA LEU A 7 16.31 -12.33 20.99
C LEU A 7 14.82 -12.03 21.24
N GLY A 8 14.41 -10.76 21.17
CA GLY A 8 13.01 -10.35 21.30
C GLY A 8 12.12 -10.93 20.20
N LEU A 9 12.61 -10.99 18.96
CA LEU A 9 11.88 -11.61 17.83
C LEU A 9 11.79 -13.13 17.96
N LEU A 10 12.80 -13.78 18.52
CA LEU A 10 12.79 -15.22 18.83
C LEU A 10 11.75 -15.54 19.90
N VAL A 11 11.70 -14.75 20.97
CA VAL A 11 10.69 -14.88 22.04
C VAL A 11 9.29 -14.63 21.49
N PHE A 12 9.09 -13.59 20.66
CA PHE A 12 7.81 -13.35 20.02
C PHE A 12 7.37 -14.52 19.12
N SER A 13 8.32 -15.06 18.32
CA SER A 13 8.06 -16.19 17.43
C SER A 13 7.73 -17.50 18.17
N TYR A 14 8.37 -17.76 19.31
CA TYR A 14 8.20 -19.02 20.05
C TYR A 14 7.14 -18.95 21.16
N VAL A 15 6.72 -17.77 21.62
CA VAL A 15 5.79 -17.62 22.74
C VAL A 15 4.44 -17.04 22.31
N VAL A 16 4.43 -16.07 21.39
CA VAL A 16 3.21 -15.36 21.00
C VAL A 16 2.50 -16.08 19.85
N ILE A 17 3.24 -16.47 18.82
CA ILE A 17 2.68 -17.13 17.62
C ILE A 17 1.96 -18.44 17.97
N PRO A 18 2.48 -19.32 18.86
CA PRO A 18 1.77 -20.52 19.31
C PRO A 18 0.50 -20.25 20.11
N ARG A 19 0.28 -19.03 20.63
CA ARG A 19 -0.93 -18.64 21.36
C ARG A 19 -1.98 -17.96 20.49
N LEU A 20 -1.70 -17.71 19.21
CA LEU A 20 -2.68 -17.17 18.26
C LEU A 20 -3.60 -18.31 17.77
N THR A 21 -4.62 -18.64 18.56
CA THR A 21 -5.55 -19.77 18.33
C THR A 21 -6.47 -19.61 17.11
N PHE A 22 -6.43 -18.47 16.42
CA PHE A 22 -7.25 -18.19 15.24
C PHE A 22 -6.66 -18.73 13.92
N LEU A 23 -5.41 -19.20 13.92
CA LEU A 23 -4.72 -19.66 12.71
C LEU A 23 -4.83 -21.19 12.53
N PRO A 24 -5.03 -21.69 11.30
CA PRO A 24 -5.02 -23.13 11.01
C PRO A 24 -3.69 -23.77 11.44
N LYS A 25 -3.73 -25.01 11.97
CA LYS A 25 -2.55 -25.72 12.51
C LYS A 25 -1.36 -25.78 11.54
N ASN A 26 -1.63 -25.88 10.23
CA ASN A 26 -0.61 -25.92 9.19
C ASN A 26 0.15 -24.60 9.05
N VAL A 27 -0.54 -23.47 9.26
CA VAL A 27 0.07 -22.13 9.23
C VAL A 27 0.92 -21.92 10.48
N HIS A 28 0.47 -22.39 11.64
CA HIS A 28 1.26 -22.39 12.89
C HIS A 28 2.62 -23.06 12.71
N SER A 29 2.64 -24.28 12.18
CA SER A 29 3.89 -25.02 11.97
C SER A 29 4.84 -24.27 11.02
N LEU A 30 4.29 -23.69 9.95
CA LEU A 30 5.08 -22.91 9.00
C LEU A 30 5.66 -21.64 9.67
N LEU A 31 4.85 -20.93 10.46
CA LEU A 31 5.23 -19.68 11.11
C LEU A 31 6.22 -19.88 12.27
N ILE A 32 6.18 -21.02 12.95
CA ILE A 32 7.17 -21.38 13.98
C ILE A 32 8.52 -21.71 13.35
N ILE A 33 8.53 -22.46 12.23
CA ILE A 33 9.76 -22.88 11.55
C ILE A 33 10.42 -21.68 10.84
N PHE A 34 9.63 -20.89 10.11
CA PHE A 34 10.15 -19.80 9.28
C PHE A 34 10.16 -18.44 9.96
N GLY A 35 9.39 -18.27 11.04
CA GLY A 35 9.27 -17.03 11.81
C GLY A 35 10.61 -16.44 12.24
N PRO A 36 11.53 -17.20 12.86
CA PRO A 36 12.82 -16.67 13.33
C PRO A 36 13.71 -16.12 12.21
N PHE A 37 13.56 -16.62 10.98
CA PHE A 37 14.33 -16.16 9.82
C PHE A 37 13.64 -15.03 9.05
N LEU A 38 12.32 -15.06 8.94
CA LEU A 38 11.55 -14.03 8.21
C LEU A 38 11.32 -12.77 9.03
N LEU A 39 11.00 -12.86 10.31
CA LEU A 39 10.74 -11.70 11.18
C LEU A 39 11.87 -10.66 11.17
N PRO A 40 13.14 -11.01 11.42
CA PRO A 40 14.21 -10.01 11.44
C PRO A 40 14.43 -9.34 10.08
N ARG A 41 14.20 -10.06 8.97
CA ARG A 41 14.26 -9.45 7.62
C ARG A 41 13.10 -8.52 7.34
N ILE A 42 11.89 -8.88 7.75
CA ILE A 42 10.71 -8.03 7.59
C ILE A 42 10.86 -6.76 8.44
N VAL A 43 11.34 -6.88 9.68
CA VAL A 43 11.59 -5.75 10.57
C VAL A 43 12.70 -4.85 10.05
N SER A 44 13.80 -5.41 9.51
CA SER A 44 14.86 -4.60 8.93
C SER A 44 14.42 -3.88 7.65
N LEU A 45 13.64 -4.53 6.78
CA LEU A 45 12.98 -3.91 5.62
C LEU A 45 12.02 -2.80 6.04
N PHE A 46 11.25 -3.01 7.10
CA PHE A 46 10.34 -2.01 7.63
C PHE A 46 11.09 -0.80 8.19
N ASN A 47 12.14 -1.04 8.99
CA ASN A 47 12.95 0.02 9.59
C ASN A 47 13.72 0.82 8.54
N THR A 48 14.27 0.16 7.51
CA THR A 48 14.94 0.84 6.39
C THR A 48 13.95 1.64 5.56
N ALA A 49 12.81 1.07 5.18
CA ALA A 49 11.76 1.80 4.45
C ALA A 49 11.24 3.01 5.25
N ARG A 50 11.10 2.87 6.57
CA ARG A 50 10.68 3.96 7.48
C ARG A 50 11.76 5.03 7.62
N ALA A 51 13.03 4.65 7.72
CA ALA A 51 14.15 5.58 7.80
C ALA A 51 14.26 6.42 6.52
N THR A 52 14.13 5.81 5.34
CA THR A 52 14.12 6.52 4.06
C THR A 52 12.95 7.50 3.97
N SER A 53 11.76 7.10 4.45
CA SER A 53 10.57 7.94 4.40
C SER A 53 10.65 9.17 5.33
N ARG A 54 11.45 9.13 6.41
CA ARG A 54 11.70 10.31 7.26
C ARG A 54 12.53 11.40 6.57
N SER A 55 13.32 11.03 5.57
CA SER A 55 14.19 11.97 4.84
C SER A 55 13.50 12.78 3.75
N VAL A 56 12.23 12.48 3.47
CA VAL A 56 11.43 13.11 2.40
C VAL A 56 10.16 13.68 3.01
N SER A 57 9.80 14.91 2.66
CA SER A 57 8.59 15.55 3.15
C SER A 57 7.33 14.83 2.64
N VAL A 58 6.31 14.78 3.50
CA VAL A 58 4.99 14.26 3.15
C VAL A 58 4.36 15.21 2.14
N ARG A 59 3.93 14.67 0.99
CA ARG A 59 3.27 15.44 -0.06
C ARG A 59 1.78 15.07 -0.16
N PRO A 60 0.91 15.97 -0.64
CA PRO A 60 -0.47 15.63 -0.97
C PRO A 60 -0.51 14.58 -2.10
N THR A 61 -1.60 13.81 -2.15
CA THR A 61 -1.77 12.75 -3.14
C THR A 61 -1.83 13.36 -4.56
N PRO A 62 -0.98 12.89 -5.50
CA PRO A 62 -1.04 13.37 -6.88
C PRO A 62 -2.41 13.12 -7.52
N PRO A 63 -2.94 14.04 -8.34
CA PRO A 63 -4.31 13.95 -8.87
C PRO A 63 -4.54 12.70 -9.75
N LYS A 64 -3.49 12.22 -10.45
CA LYS A 64 -3.55 10.97 -11.23
C LYS A 64 -3.71 9.74 -10.33
N VAL A 65 -2.99 9.70 -9.21
CA VAL A 65 -3.08 8.63 -8.21
C VAL A 65 -4.45 8.67 -7.52
N GLN A 66 -4.99 9.87 -7.26
CA GLN A 66 -6.33 10.01 -6.70
C GLN A 66 -7.41 9.35 -7.58
N ARG A 67 -7.30 9.47 -8.92
CA ARG A 67 -8.23 8.79 -9.85
C ARG A 67 -8.11 7.27 -9.76
N ALA A 68 -6.89 6.74 -9.64
CA ALA A 68 -6.67 5.31 -9.44
C ALA A 68 -7.21 4.80 -8.10
N LEU A 69 -7.03 5.58 -7.03
CA LEU A 69 -7.61 5.27 -5.71
C LEU A 69 -9.13 5.28 -5.76
N ASN A 70 -9.75 6.25 -6.44
CA ASN A 70 -11.20 6.28 -6.63
C ASN A 70 -11.68 5.06 -7.43
N LEU A 71 -10.96 4.65 -8.48
CA LEU A 71 -11.28 3.46 -9.25
C LEU A 71 -11.24 2.19 -8.40
N LEU A 72 -10.16 2.00 -7.63
CA LEU A 72 -10.02 0.86 -6.71
C LEU A 72 -11.08 0.89 -5.60
N PHE A 73 -11.41 2.07 -5.08
CA PHE A 73 -12.47 2.22 -4.09
C PHE A 73 -13.83 1.83 -4.64
N VAL A 74 -14.20 2.31 -5.83
CA VAL A 74 -15.45 1.94 -6.50
C VAL A 74 -15.48 0.43 -6.78
N SER A 75 -14.38 -0.14 -7.28
CA SER A 75 -14.26 -1.58 -7.50
C SER A 75 -14.46 -2.38 -6.21
N ALA A 76 -13.81 -1.98 -5.12
CA ALA A 76 -13.96 -2.62 -3.82
C ALA A 76 -15.41 -2.55 -3.31
N VAL A 77 -16.06 -1.39 -3.42
CA VAL A 77 -17.47 -1.22 -3.03
C VAL A 77 -18.38 -2.09 -3.87
N VAL A 78 -18.19 -2.13 -5.20
CA VAL A 78 -18.97 -3.00 -6.10
C VAL A 78 -18.76 -4.46 -5.73
N CYS A 79 -17.53 -4.90 -5.47
CA CYS A 79 -17.26 -6.27 -5.04
C CYS A 79 -17.94 -6.59 -3.70
N LEU A 80 -17.86 -5.70 -2.71
CA LEU A 80 -18.55 -5.88 -1.44
C LEU A 80 -20.07 -5.97 -1.61
N VAL A 81 -20.66 -5.14 -2.48
CA VAL A 81 -22.09 -5.20 -2.79
C VAL A 81 -22.45 -6.52 -3.46
N LEU A 82 -21.66 -6.97 -4.45
CA LEU A 82 -21.86 -8.25 -5.15
C LEU A 82 -21.64 -9.48 -4.26
N SER A 83 -20.93 -9.33 -3.14
CA SER A 83 -20.76 -10.38 -2.14
C SER A 83 -22.02 -10.61 -1.29
N LEU A 84 -22.97 -9.67 -1.30
CA LEU A 84 -24.20 -9.78 -0.53
C LEU A 84 -25.10 -10.89 -1.09
N PRO A 85 -25.82 -11.62 -0.20
CA PRO A 85 -26.65 -12.76 -0.59
C PRO A 85 -27.81 -12.38 -1.52
N HIS A 86 -28.21 -11.10 -1.56
CA HIS A 86 -29.27 -10.62 -2.44
C HIS A 86 -28.92 -10.73 -3.93
N PHE A 87 -27.64 -10.60 -4.29
CA PHE A 87 -27.19 -10.74 -5.68
C PHE A 87 -26.85 -12.18 -6.05
N ALA A 88 -26.82 -13.10 -5.07
CA ALA A 88 -26.56 -14.51 -5.29
C ALA A 88 -27.83 -15.24 -5.75
N PRO A 89 -27.71 -16.26 -6.62
CA PRO A 89 -28.86 -17.07 -7.00
C PRO A 89 -29.46 -17.76 -5.77
N GLU A 90 -30.77 -17.96 -5.79
CA GLU A 90 -31.47 -18.57 -4.67
C GLU A 90 -30.99 -20.01 -4.42
N ASN A 91 -30.64 -20.31 -3.16
CA ASN A 91 -30.34 -21.67 -2.74
C ASN A 91 -31.62 -22.35 -2.24
N VAL A 92 -32.15 -23.28 -3.04
CA VAL A 92 -33.41 -23.97 -2.77
C VAL A 92 -33.34 -24.77 -1.47
N PHE A 93 -32.20 -25.40 -1.14
CA PHE A 93 -32.04 -26.22 0.06
C PHE A 93 -32.00 -25.36 1.33
N VAL A 94 -31.32 -24.21 1.28
CA VAL A 94 -31.28 -23.27 2.42
C VAL A 94 -32.64 -22.64 2.64
N LYS A 95 -33.36 -22.26 1.57
CA LYS A 95 -34.67 -21.63 1.67
C LYS A 95 -35.75 -22.55 2.21
N THR A 96 -35.73 -23.82 1.78
CA THR A 96 -36.72 -24.83 2.18
C THR A 96 -36.30 -25.65 3.41
N GLN A 97 -35.12 -25.36 3.97
CA GLN A 97 -34.48 -26.12 5.05
C GLN A 97 -34.43 -27.64 4.75
N GLY A 98 -34.15 -27.97 3.48
CA GLY A 98 -34.13 -29.33 2.96
C GLY A 98 -32.79 -30.03 3.20
N ARG A 99 -32.81 -31.34 3.46
CA ARG A 99 -31.59 -32.16 3.54
C ARG A 99 -31.29 -32.74 2.16
N LEU A 100 -30.07 -33.23 1.94
CA LEU A 100 -29.69 -33.88 0.66
C LEU A 100 -30.64 -35.04 0.29
N GLN A 101 -31.08 -35.81 1.29
CA GLN A 101 -31.97 -36.96 1.14
C GLN A 101 -33.44 -36.57 0.93
N THR A 102 -33.83 -35.31 1.13
CA THR A 102 -35.21 -34.87 0.95
C THR A 102 -35.65 -35.11 -0.49
N GLU A 103 -36.86 -35.66 -0.66
CA GLU A 103 -37.41 -35.94 -1.98
C GLU A 103 -37.68 -34.63 -2.74
N PRO A 104 -37.42 -34.56 -4.06
CA PRO A 104 -37.62 -33.32 -4.82
C PRO A 104 -39.06 -32.86 -4.81
N SER A 105 -40.03 -33.78 -4.82
CA SER A 105 -41.46 -33.48 -4.70
C SER A 105 -41.75 -32.65 -3.45
N VAL A 106 -41.25 -33.06 -2.30
CA VAL A 106 -41.40 -32.37 -1.01
C VAL A 106 -40.66 -31.03 -1.01
N LEU A 107 -39.43 -30.99 -1.54
CA LEU A 107 -38.62 -29.77 -1.61
C LEU A 107 -39.34 -28.66 -2.38
N PHE A 108 -39.84 -28.98 -3.57
CA PHE A 108 -40.54 -28.02 -4.43
C PHE A 108 -41.97 -27.72 -3.97
N THR A 109 -42.62 -28.63 -3.24
CA THR A 109 -43.89 -28.33 -2.56
C THR A 109 -43.68 -27.28 -1.47
N ARG A 110 -42.61 -27.38 -0.68
CA ARG A 110 -42.24 -26.34 0.30
C ARG A 110 -41.86 -25.02 -0.38
N LEU A 111 -41.14 -25.08 -1.50
CA LEU A 111 -40.79 -23.89 -2.27
C LEU A 111 -42.06 -23.18 -2.79
N ARG A 112 -43.05 -23.95 -3.25
CA ARG A 112 -44.36 -23.44 -3.70
C ARG A 112 -45.13 -22.69 -2.62
N MET A 113 -44.93 -23.05 -1.35
CA MET A 113 -45.53 -22.34 -0.21
C MET A 113 -44.83 -20.99 0.08
N LEU A 114 -43.59 -20.81 -0.37
CA LEU A 114 -42.82 -19.58 -0.18
C LEU A 114 -42.99 -18.59 -1.33
N ARG A 115 -43.07 -19.10 -2.57
CA ARG A 115 -43.31 -18.32 -3.79
C ARG A 115 -43.90 -19.19 -4.90
N GLU A 116 -44.45 -18.55 -5.93
CA GLU A 116 -44.86 -19.26 -7.15
C GLU A 116 -43.66 -19.89 -7.87
N LEU A 117 -43.85 -21.11 -8.41
CA LEU A 117 -42.82 -21.83 -9.15
C LEU A 117 -42.67 -21.25 -10.55
N THR A 118 -41.42 -20.99 -10.94
CA THR A 118 -41.08 -20.62 -12.32
C THR A 118 -40.85 -21.87 -13.17
N GLY A 119 -40.84 -21.71 -14.50
CA GLY A 119 -40.49 -22.81 -15.41
C GLY A 119 -39.08 -23.37 -15.17
N GLU A 120 -38.16 -22.51 -14.69
CA GLU A 120 -36.81 -22.93 -14.28
C GLU A 120 -36.86 -23.85 -13.04
N ASP A 121 -37.74 -23.59 -12.08
CA ASP A 121 -37.92 -24.42 -10.89
C ASP A 121 -38.47 -25.81 -11.27
N GLU A 122 -39.39 -25.89 -12.23
CA GLU A 122 -39.92 -27.17 -12.71
C GLU A 122 -38.84 -27.98 -13.45
N ALA A 123 -38.03 -27.32 -14.29
CA ALA A 123 -36.88 -27.94 -14.93
C ALA A 123 -35.84 -28.43 -13.90
N LEU A 124 -35.60 -27.64 -12.85
CA LEU A 124 -34.69 -27.99 -11.76
C LEU A 124 -35.21 -29.19 -10.96
N LYS A 125 -36.51 -29.25 -10.70
CA LYS A 125 -37.19 -30.39 -10.05
C LYS A 125 -36.96 -31.68 -10.83
N ALA A 126 -37.08 -31.65 -12.15
CA ALA A 126 -36.80 -32.82 -13.00
C ALA A 126 -35.33 -33.27 -12.89
N LYS A 127 -34.38 -32.33 -12.89
CA LYS A 127 -32.95 -32.64 -12.72
C LYS A 127 -32.63 -33.20 -11.32
N PHE A 128 -33.31 -32.77 -10.27
CA PHE A 128 -33.09 -33.23 -8.89
C PHE A 128 -33.55 -34.68 -8.62
N ALA A 129 -34.20 -35.34 -9.57
CA ALA A 129 -34.53 -36.77 -9.47
C ALA A 129 -33.27 -37.63 -9.21
N ARG A 130 -32.12 -37.26 -9.81
CA ARG A 130 -30.84 -37.92 -9.58
C ARG A 130 -30.07 -37.24 -8.43
N VAL A 131 -29.61 -38.02 -7.45
CA VAL A 131 -28.80 -37.50 -6.32
C VAL A 131 -27.52 -36.84 -6.82
N GLN A 132 -26.90 -37.38 -7.87
CA GLN A 132 -25.68 -36.82 -8.47
C GLN A 132 -25.88 -35.37 -8.94
N ASN A 133 -27.04 -35.05 -9.53
CA ASN A 133 -27.37 -33.69 -9.97
C ASN A 133 -27.53 -32.72 -8.80
N ARG A 134 -27.94 -33.20 -7.61
CA ARG A 134 -28.00 -32.38 -6.39
C ARG A 134 -26.60 -32.03 -5.89
N LEU A 135 -25.65 -32.96 -6.00
CA LEU A 135 -24.24 -32.70 -5.65
C LEU A 135 -23.62 -31.67 -6.60
N LEU A 136 -23.88 -31.82 -7.91
CA LEU A 136 -23.44 -30.87 -8.93
C LEU A 136 -24.05 -29.49 -8.73
N TYR A 137 -25.32 -29.41 -8.30
CA TYR A 137 -25.99 -28.17 -7.92
C TYR A 137 -25.26 -27.43 -6.80
N PHE A 138 -24.75 -28.13 -5.78
CA PHE A 138 -24.02 -27.49 -4.69
C PHE A 138 -22.68 -26.87 -5.12
N VAL A 139 -22.05 -27.42 -6.16
CA VAL A 139 -20.73 -27.01 -6.64
C VAL A 139 -20.81 -25.96 -7.74
N TYR A 140 -21.63 -26.19 -8.76
CA TYR A 140 -21.68 -25.35 -9.94
C TYR A 140 -22.91 -24.42 -9.98
N GLY A 141 -23.92 -24.64 -9.14
CA GLY A 141 -25.12 -23.81 -9.03
C GLY A 141 -26.28 -24.21 -9.95
N PRO A 142 -27.42 -23.48 -9.89
CA PRO A 142 -28.62 -23.77 -10.69
C PRO A 142 -28.41 -23.59 -12.19
N ASP A 143 -27.81 -22.47 -12.57
CA ASP A 143 -27.68 -22.03 -13.97
C ASP A 143 -26.80 -22.99 -14.80
N THR A 144 -25.71 -23.50 -14.22
CA THR A 144 -24.87 -24.51 -14.89
C THR A 144 -25.57 -25.85 -15.06
N LEU A 145 -26.37 -26.27 -14.07
CA LEU A 145 -27.12 -27.52 -14.13
C LEU A 145 -28.27 -27.48 -15.15
N LEU A 146 -28.91 -26.32 -15.30
CA LEU A 146 -30.02 -26.12 -16.23
C LEU A 146 -29.54 -25.92 -17.68
N ASN A 147 -28.51 -25.10 -17.87
CA ASN A 147 -28.14 -24.62 -19.20
C ASN A 147 -27.01 -25.43 -19.87
N CYS A 148 -26.42 -26.42 -19.20
CA CYS A 148 -25.37 -27.22 -19.86
C CYS A 148 -25.98 -28.20 -20.88
N VAL A 149 -25.73 -27.94 -22.18
CA VAL A 149 -26.27 -28.72 -23.31
C VAL A 149 -25.62 -30.10 -23.47
N TRP A 150 -24.35 -30.25 -23.08
CA TRP A 150 -23.53 -31.43 -23.36
C TRP A 150 -23.07 -32.20 -22.11
N CYS A 151 -23.45 -31.77 -20.92
CA CYS A 151 -23.03 -32.40 -19.66
C CYS A 151 -23.76 -33.71 -19.32
N THR A 152 -24.68 -34.19 -20.17
CA THR A 152 -25.52 -35.38 -19.90
C THR A 152 -25.19 -36.61 -20.76
N THR A 153 -24.06 -36.60 -21.47
CA THR A 153 -23.57 -37.78 -22.22
C THR A 153 -22.99 -38.77 -21.21
N GLY A 154 -23.64 -39.92 -21.01
CA GLY A 154 -23.39 -40.90 -19.93
C GLY A 154 -22.05 -41.63 -19.93
N ASP A 155 -20.99 -40.96 -20.36
CA ASP A 155 -19.63 -41.46 -20.51
C ASP A 155 -18.74 -40.96 -19.35
N GLY A 156 -19.04 -41.43 -18.13
CA GLY A 156 -18.06 -41.56 -17.03
C GLY A 156 -17.34 -40.32 -16.47
N ASP A 157 -17.56 -39.10 -16.96
CA ASP A 157 -16.89 -37.88 -16.48
C ASP A 157 -17.80 -36.64 -16.45
N ASP A 158 -18.99 -36.80 -15.87
CA ASP A 158 -20.00 -35.74 -15.75
C ASP A 158 -19.42 -34.49 -15.07
N GLN A 159 -18.60 -34.65 -14.03
CA GLN A 159 -18.04 -33.54 -13.25
C GLN A 159 -17.13 -32.64 -14.10
N ARG A 160 -16.23 -33.21 -14.91
CA ARG A 160 -15.33 -32.41 -15.75
C ARG A 160 -16.10 -31.61 -16.79
N ASN A 161 -17.16 -32.17 -17.36
CA ASN A 161 -18.00 -31.47 -18.34
C ASN A 161 -18.71 -30.26 -17.70
N PHE A 162 -19.25 -30.42 -16.48
CA PHE A 162 -19.83 -29.30 -15.73
C PHE A 162 -18.78 -28.25 -15.33
N PHE A 163 -17.57 -28.67 -14.95
CA PHE A 163 -16.46 -27.76 -14.67
C PHE A 163 -16.11 -26.90 -15.90
N LEU A 164 -15.87 -27.54 -17.04
CA LEU A 164 -15.51 -26.87 -18.30
C LEU A 164 -16.61 -25.89 -18.75
N TYR A 165 -17.88 -26.27 -18.61
CA TYR A 165 -19.00 -25.37 -18.90
C TYR A 165 -19.07 -24.17 -17.94
N SER A 166 -18.72 -24.36 -16.67
CA SER A 166 -18.72 -23.30 -15.66
C SER A 166 -17.51 -22.37 -15.72
N LEU A 167 -16.43 -22.78 -16.39
CA LEU A 167 -15.15 -22.08 -16.41
C LEU A 167 -15.24 -20.64 -16.95
N PRO A 168 -15.95 -20.34 -18.05
CA PRO A 168 -16.14 -18.97 -18.52
C PRO A 168 -16.83 -18.07 -17.47
N LYS A 169 -17.79 -18.62 -16.71
CA LYS A 169 -18.52 -17.89 -15.65
C LYS A 169 -17.63 -17.60 -14.44
N ILE A 170 -16.65 -18.47 -14.17
CA ILE A 170 -15.62 -18.27 -13.14
C ILE A 170 -14.61 -17.22 -13.61
N LEU A 171 -14.18 -17.29 -14.87
CA LEU A 171 -13.13 -16.44 -15.42
C LEU A 171 -13.58 -15.00 -15.68
N THR A 172 -14.84 -14.78 -16.06
CA THR A 172 -15.40 -13.45 -16.37
C THR A 172 -15.15 -12.41 -15.27
N PRO A 173 -15.52 -12.64 -13.98
CA PRO A 173 -15.27 -11.68 -12.92
C PRO A 173 -13.77 -11.47 -12.65
N HIS A 174 -12.92 -12.48 -12.88
CA HIS A 174 -11.47 -12.32 -12.76
C HIS A 174 -10.87 -11.47 -13.87
N ILE A 175 -11.33 -11.64 -15.12
CA ILE A 175 -10.89 -10.78 -16.23
C ILE A 175 -11.30 -9.33 -15.95
N ALA A 176 -12.54 -9.11 -15.50
CA ALA A 176 -13.00 -7.77 -15.13
C ALA A 176 -12.12 -7.16 -14.01
N HIS A 177 -11.79 -7.94 -12.98
CA HIS A 177 -10.90 -7.49 -11.90
C HIS A 177 -9.48 -7.20 -12.39
N LEU A 178 -8.91 -8.05 -13.25
CA LEU A 178 -7.61 -7.82 -13.88
C LEU A 178 -7.57 -6.54 -14.72
N VAL A 179 -8.66 -6.21 -15.42
CA VAL A 179 -8.78 -4.95 -16.16
C VAL A 179 -8.76 -3.77 -15.19
N VAL A 180 -9.48 -3.84 -14.06
CA VAL A 180 -9.46 -2.78 -13.03
C VAL A 180 -8.06 -2.61 -12.46
N LEU A 181 -7.40 -3.70 -12.07
CA LEU A 181 -6.02 -3.67 -11.56
C LEU A 181 -5.03 -3.11 -12.59
N GLY A 182 -5.15 -3.53 -13.85
CA GLY A 182 -4.34 -3.04 -14.95
C GLY A 182 -4.52 -1.56 -15.21
N LEU A 183 -5.75 -1.05 -15.19
CA LEU A 183 -6.04 0.38 -15.33
C LEU A 183 -5.49 1.18 -14.13
N ALA A 184 -5.70 0.71 -12.91
CA ALA A 184 -5.24 1.36 -11.69
C ALA A 184 -3.70 1.41 -11.55
N THR A 185 -3.00 0.48 -12.20
CA THR A 185 -1.53 0.39 -12.19
C THR A 185 -0.88 0.76 -13.52
N SER A 186 -1.67 1.24 -14.49
CA SER A 186 -1.17 1.62 -15.82
C SER A 186 -0.24 2.83 -15.76
N SER A 187 0.56 3.01 -16.81
CA SER A 187 1.41 4.20 -16.99
C SER A 187 0.62 5.51 -17.02
N LEU A 188 -0.70 5.47 -17.27
CA LEU A 188 -1.61 6.62 -17.22
C LEU A 188 -1.69 7.25 -15.82
N VAL A 189 -1.53 6.45 -14.77
CA VAL A 189 -1.56 6.88 -13.36
C VAL A 189 -0.23 7.53 -12.94
N GLY A 190 0.84 7.28 -13.71
CA GLY A 190 2.19 7.76 -13.47
C GLY A 190 3.14 6.65 -13.01
N SER A 191 4.40 7.01 -12.77
CA SER A 191 5.47 6.09 -12.34
C SER A 191 5.16 5.38 -11.02
N GLU A 192 4.40 6.03 -10.13
CA GLU A 192 4.00 5.48 -8.83
C GLU A 192 3.11 4.23 -8.96
N GLY A 193 2.15 4.26 -9.90
CA GLY A 193 1.26 3.13 -10.19
C GLY A 193 1.94 2.05 -11.02
N SER A 194 2.70 2.45 -12.04
CA SER A 194 3.38 1.53 -12.96
C SER A 194 4.36 0.59 -12.26
N ARG A 195 4.96 1.01 -11.13
CA ARG A 195 5.87 0.15 -10.34
C ARG A 195 5.16 -1.11 -9.81
N PHE A 196 3.86 -1.02 -9.52
CA PHE A 196 3.11 -2.13 -8.93
C PHE A 196 2.36 -2.98 -9.94
N HIS A 197 2.45 -2.65 -11.23
CA HIS A 197 1.73 -3.35 -12.29
C HIS A 197 1.99 -4.86 -12.28
N ILE A 198 3.25 -5.29 -12.26
CA ILE A 198 3.62 -6.72 -12.24
C ILE A 198 3.07 -7.42 -10.99
N HIS A 199 3.14 -6.76 -9.83
CA HIS A 199 2.63 -7.32 -8.58
C HIS A 199 1.10 -7.46 -8.60
N ALA A 200 0.39 -6.47 -9.13
CA ALA A 200 -1.06 -6.50 -9.28
C ALA A 200 -1.51 -7.57 -10.28
N THR A 201 -0.81 -7.72 -11.41
CA THR A 201 -1.13 -8.78 -12.39
C THR A 201 -0.86 -10.17 -11.84
N ILE A 202 0.24 -10.37 -11.11
CA ILE A 202 0.53 -11.65 -10.45
C ILE A 202 -0.56 -11.96 -9.41
N ALA A 203 -0.94 -11.00 -8.57
CA ALA A 203 -1.99 -11.20 -7.56
C ALA A 203 -3.32 -11.60 -8.21
N GLY A 204 -3.72 -10.90 -9.28
CA GLY A 204 -4.93 -11.24 -10.04
C GLY A 204 -4.87 -12.64 -10.66
N LEU A 205 -3.75 -12.99 -11.30
CA LEU A 205 -3.57 -14.32 -11.92
C LEU A 205 -3.60 -15.45 -10.89
N VAL A 206 -2.95 -15.25 -9.74
CA VAL A 206 -2.94 -16.23 -8.65
C VAL A 206 -4.36 -16.50 -8.14
N MET A 207 -5.21 -15.47 -8.01
CA MET A 207 -6.61 -15.67 -7.60
C MET A 207 -7.37 -16.57 -8.59
N VAL A 208 -7.18 -16.37 -9.89
CA VAL A 208 -7.81 -17.20 -10.93
C VAL A 208 -7.36 -18.65 -10.83
N VAL A 209 -6.04 -18.86 -10.73
CA VAL A 209 -5.44 -20.19 -10.69
C VAL A 209 -5.90 -20.94 -9.44
N VAL A 210 -5.91 -20.29 -8.28
CA VAL A 210 -6.35 -20.89 -7.02
C VAL A 210 -7.82 -21.29 -7.10
N GLU A 211 -8.69 -20.43 -7.62
CA GLU A 211 -10.11 -20.74 -7.74
C GLU A 211 -10.39 -21.88 -8.73
N ALA A 212 -9.78 -21.82 -9.93
CA ALA A 212 -9.93 -22.85 -10.95
C ALA A 212 -9.36 -24.20 -10.49
N TRP A 213 -8.20 -24.19 -9.81
CA TRP A 213 -7.60 -25.39 -9.23
C TRP A 213 -8.48 -25.99 -8.13
N TYR A 214 -9.02 -25.15 -7.24
CA TYR A 214 -9.91 -25.61 -6.18
C TYR A 214 -11.15 -26.29 -6.74
N LEU A 215 -11.83 -25.67 -7.72
CA LEU A 215 -13.02 -26.26 -8.35
C LEU A 215 -12.70 -27.49 -9.22
N GLY A 216 -11.55 -27.50 -9.90
CA GLY A 216 -11.13 -28.62 -10.73
C GLY A 216 -10.73 -29.86 -9.93
N THR A 217 -10.28 -29.69 -8.69
CA THR A 217 -9.86 -30.80 -7.80
C THR A 217 -10.87 -31.14 -6.72
N TYR A 218 -11.99 -30.42 -6.63
CA TYR A 218 -13.01 -30.64 -5.61
C TYR A 218 -13.72 -31.98 -5.79
N ASP A 219 -13.75 -32.81 -4.75
CA ASP A 219 -14.51 -34.06 -4.78
C ASP A 219 -15.98 -33.84 -4.39
N ILE A 220 -16.88 -33.92 -5.38
CA ILE A 220 -18.33 -33.77 -5.19
C ILE A 220 -18.95 -34.84 -4.29
N THR A 221 -18.26 -35.97 -4.07
CA THR A 221 -18.76 -37.06 -3.25
C THR A 221 -18.66 -36.78 -1.75
N MET A 222 -17.89 -35.76 -1.34
CA MET A 222 -17.77 -35.33 0.06
C MET A 222 -19.14 -35.00 0.68
N ASN A 223 -20.00 -34.33 -0.09
CA ASN A 223 -21.35 -33.96 0.33
C ASN A 223 -22.30 -35.15 0.46
N LYS A 224 -21.97 -36.36 -0.05
CA LYS A 224 -22.81 -37.56 0.13
C LYS A 224 -22.91 -38.00 1.59
N ARG A 225 -21.93 -37.65 2.41
CA ARG A 225 -21.88 -38.03 3.84
C ARG A 225 -22.72 -37.11 4.73
N ALA A 226 -23.14 -35.95 4.22
CA ALA A 226 -23.90 -34.96 4.98
C ALA A 226 -25.31 -35.48 5.31
N LYS A 227 -25.64 -35.56 6.61
CA LYS A 227 -26.98 -35.96 7.09
C LYS A 227 -27.84 -34.76 7.48
N VAL A 228 -27.21 -33.66 7.87
CA VAL A 228 -27.86 -32.41 8.26
C VAL A 228 -27.56 -31.32 7.23
N LEU A 229 -28.44 -30.32 7.12
CA LEU A 229 -28.25 -29.17 6.21
C LEU A 229 -26.94 -28.41 6.48
N GLN A 230 -26.56 -28.27 7.76
CA GLN A 230 -25.35 -27.57 8.17
C GLN A 230 -24.06 -28.27 7.75
N ASP A 231 -24.12 -29.59 7.52
CA ASP A 231 -22.97 -30.39 7.07
C ASP A 231 -22.78 -30.32 5.54
N ILE A 232 -23.74 -29.75 4.81
CA ILE A 232 -23.68 -29.63 3.35
C ILE A 232 -22.79 -28.45 2.99
N ASP A 233 -21.78 -28.73 2.18
CA ASP A 233 -20.90 -27.69 1.65
C ASP A 233 -21.50 -27.05 0.39
N PHE A 234 -21.99 -25.81 0.54
CA PHE A 234 -22.54 -24.99 -0.53
C PHE A 234 -21.43 -24.24 -1.28
N VAL A 235 -20.59 -25.00 -1.97
CA VAL A 235 -19.37 -24.53 -2.63
C VAL A 235 -19.63 -23.38 -3.60
N HIS A 236 -20.65 -23.45 -4.45
CA HIS A 236 -20.98 -22.41 -5.43
C HIS A 236 -21.13 -21.02 -4.78
N TRP A 237 -21.92 -20.94 -3.70
CA TRP A 237 -22.17 -19.69 -2.97
C TRP A 237 -20.96 -19.27 -2.15
N ARG A 238 -20.27 -20.22 -1.51
CA ARG A 238 -19.07 -19.93 -0.70
C ARG A 238 -17.95 -19.35 -1.54
N ILE A 239 -17.62 -19.97 -2.68
CA ILE A 239 -16.60 -19.48 -3.60
C ILE A 239 -16.99 -18.10 -4.13
N ARG A 240 -18.24 -17.91 -4.54
CA ARG A 240 -18.72 -16.60 -5.00
C ARG A 240 -18.48 -15.51 -3.94
N PHE A 241 -18.85 -15.76 -2.69
CA PHE A 241 -18.60 -14.83 -1.59
C PHE A 241 -17.10 -14.56 -1.40
N LEU A 242 -16.29 -15.62 -1.33
CA LEU A 242 -14.83 -15.51 -1.14
C LEU A 242 -14.15 -14.77 -2.30
N ARG A 243 -14.61 -14.97 -3.55
CA ARG A 243 -14.10 -14.32 -4.75
C ARG A 243 -14.26 -12.80 -4.68
N TYR A 244 -15.46 -12.32 -4.38
CA TYR A 244 -15.68 -10.88 -4.28
C TYR A 244 -15.01 -10.27 -3.04
N MET A 245 -14.93 -11.02 -1.95
CA MET A 245 -14.20 -10.58 -0.75
C MET A 245 -12.69 -10.49 -1.00
N SER A 246 -12.12 -11.44 -1.74
CA SER A 246 -10.70 -11.42 -2.09
C SER A 246 -10.38 -10.27 -3.05
N PHE A 247 -11.24 -9.98 -4.02
CA PHE A 247 -11.09 -8.79 -4.87
C PHE A 247 -11.08 -7.50 -4.06
N ALA A 248 -12.06 -7.32 -3.16
CA ALA A 248 -12.12 -6.14 -2.31
C ALA A 248 -10.89 -6.01 -1.39
N ALA A 249 -10.37 -7.13 -0.88
CA ALA A 249 -9.15 -7.15 -0.09
C ALA A 249 -7.91 -6.77 -0.92
N VAL A 250 -7.79 -7.28 -2.15
CA VAL A 250 -6.69 -6.90 -3.06
C VAL A 250 -6.77 -5.43 -3.45
N ASP A 251 -7.96 -4.93 -3.77
CA ASP A 251 -8.17 -3.52 -4.13
C ASP A 251 -7.87 -2.58 -2.95
N GLY A 252 -8.31 -2.95 -1.75
CA GLY A 252 -8.05 -2.20 -0.52
C GLY A 252 -6.56 -2.20 -0.16
N THR A 253 -5.88 -3.33 -0.28
CA THR A 253 -4.43 -3.42 0.00
C THR A 253 -3.62 -2.66 -1.04
N LEU A 254 -3.91 -2.81 -2.33
CA LEU A 254 -3.24 -2.07 -3.39
C LEU A 254 -3.50 -0.55 -3.27
N GLY A 255 -4.73 -0.15 -2.97
CA GLY A 255 -5.08 1.24 -2.71
C GLY A 255 -4.31 1.83 -1.52
N ALA A 256 -4.21 1.09 -0.43
CA ALA A 256 -3.42 1.49 0.74
C ALA A 256 -1.93 1.65 0.40
N VAL A 257 -1.36 0.69 -0.34
CA VAL A 257 0.04 0.75 -0.80
C VAL A 257 0.26 1.96 -1.70
N LEU A 258 -0.58 2.16 -2.71
CA LEU A 258 -0.49 3.30 -3.63
C LEU A 258 -0.58 4.64 -2.89
N TRP A 259 -1.50 4.77 -1.94
CA TRP A 259 -1.64 5.97 -1.14
C TRP A 259 -0.41 6.22 -0.25
N LEU A 260 0.07 5.20 0.45
CA LEU A 260 1.25 5.31 1.32
C LEU A 260 2.50 5.68 0.52
N THR A 261 2.69 5.10 -0.66
CA THR A 261 3.88 5.36 -1.48
C THR A 261 3.81 6.69 -2.20
N SER A 262 2.64 7.04 -2.74
CA SER A 262 2.47 8.31 -3.45
C SER A 262 2.55 9.53 -2.54
N THR A 263 2.26 9.40 -1.24
CA THR A 263 2.36 10.48 -0.25
C THR A 263 3.72 10.53 0.46
N ASN A 264 4.70 9.74 0.03
CA ASN A 264 6.02 9.58 0.66
C ASN A 264 5.96 9.08 2.13
N ARG A 265 4.84 8.46 2.55
CA ARG A 265 4.69 7.93 3.91
C ARG A 265 5.37 6.57 4.07
N TRP A 266 5.51 5.82 2.97
CA TRP A 266 6.15 4.51 2.93
C TRP A 266 6.90 4.32 1.61
N LEU A 267 8.12 3.74 1.65
CA LEU A 267 8.96 3.51 0.47
C LEU A 267 9.18 4.78 -0.39
N ALA A 268 9.38 5.92 0.26
CA ALA A 268 9.72 7.16 -0.43
C ALA A 268 11.02 6.98 -1.22
N LYS A 269 11.00 7.29 -2.52
CA LYS A 269 12.24 7.37 -3.31
C LYS A 269 12.85 8.76 -3.10
N PRO A 270 14.05 8.86 -2.50
CA PRO A 270 14.73 10.13 -2.46
C PRO A 270 15.03 10.62 -3.89
N PRO A 271 15.04 11.93 -4.14
CA PRO A 271 15.54 12.47 -5.40
C PRO A 271 16.97 11.98 -5.62
N SER A 272 17.32 11.76 -6.89
CA SER A 272 18.63 11.20 -7.26
C SER A 272 19.76 12.08 -6.73
N MET A 273 20.95 11.52 -6.49
CA MET A 273 22.09 12.32 -6.01
C MET A 273 22.43 13.44 -7.00
N ALA A 274 22.30 13.19 -8.30
CA ALA A 274 22.48 14.20 -9.34
C ALA A 274 21.47 15.36 -9.19
N GLU A 275 20.18 15.04 -9.02
CA GLU A 275 19.12 16.03 -8.83
C GLU A 275 19.30 16.82 -7.52
N ARG A 276 19.74 16.15 -6.44
CA ARG A 276 20.09 16.83 -5.19
C ARG A 276 21.22 17.81 -5.39
N ILE A 277 22.31 17.39 -6.03
CA ILE A 277 23.46 18.26 -6.32
C ILE A 277 23.01 19.45 -7.16
N GLU A 278 22.25 19.20 -8.24
CA GLU A 278 21.72 20.26 -9.11
C GLU A 278 20.87 21.27 -8.33
N THR A 279 19.93 20.81 -7.49
CA THR A 279 19.10 21.71 -6.67
C THR A 279 19.92 22.53 -5.68
N THR A 280 20.92 21.92 -5.03
CA THR A 280 21.80 22.64 -4.09
C THR A 280 22.73 23.61 -4.81
N THR A 281 23.26 23.24 -5.98
CA THR A 281 24.09 24.12 -6.81
C THR A 281 23.28 25.31 -7.29
N ARG A 282 22.06 25.09 -7.76
CA ARG A 282 21.16 26.17 -8.19
C ARG A 282 20.81 27.12 -7.04
N GLN A 283 20.56 26.59 -5.85
CA GLN A 283 20.34 27.42 -4.65
C GLN A 283 21.60 28.22 -4.28
N ALA A 284 22.79 27.61 -4.36
CA ALA A 284 24.05 28.28 -4.10
C ALA A 284 24.37 29.36 -5.13
N GLU A 285 24.07 29.14 -6.41
CA GLU A 285 24.17 30.15 -7.46
C GLU A 285 23.23 31.33 -7.18
N GLU A 286 21.97 31.06 -6.83
CA GLU A 286 21.00 32.10 -6.50
C GLU A 286 21.44 32.95 -5.30
N THR A 287 21.94 32.33 -4.24
CA THR A 287 22.47 33.06 -3.08
C THR A 287 23.73 33.85 -3.44
N MET A 288 24.64 33.28 -4.25
CA MET A 288 25.82 33.99 -4.74
C MET A 288 25.45 35.22 -5.58
N HIS A 289 24.44 35.11 -6.45
CA HIS A 289 23.94 36.23 -7.23
C HIS A 289 23.35 37.32 -6.35
N LYS A 290 22.57 36.96 -5.32
CA LYS A 290 22.04 37.91 -4.33
C LYS A 290 23.16 38.61 -3.55
N LEU A 291 24.18 37.87 -3.12
CA LEU A 291 25.35 38.45 -2.43
C LEU A 291 26.15 39.41 -3.32
N ARG A 292 26.36 39.05 -4.60
CA ARG A 292 26.99 39.95 -5.57
C ARG A 292 26.17 41.21 -5.80
N ALA A 293 24.85 41.09 -5.93
CA ALA A 293 23.94 42.23 -6.06
C ALA A 293 24.00 43.12 -4.80
N LEU A 294 23.96 42.54 -3.60
CA LEU A 294 24.14 43.28 -2.35
C LEU A 294 25.51 43.98 -2.27
N GLY A 295 26.57 43.32 -2.74
CA GLY A 295 27.91 43.90 -2.83
C GLY A 295 27.96 45.10 -3.78
N LEU A 296 27.30 45.00 -4.94
CA LEU A 296 27.17 46.11 -5.89
C LEU A 296 26.36 47.25 -5.31
N LEU A 297 25.24 46.97 -4.63
CA LEU A 297 24.43 47.98 -3.95
C LEU A 297 25.23 48.69 -2.85
N THR A 298 25.92 47.92 -2.01
CA THR A 298 26.75 48.46 -0.92
C THR A 298 27.87 49.34 -1.46
N ASN A 299 28.55 48.90 -2.53
CA ASN A 299 29.57 49.71 -3.20
C ASN A 299 28.98 50.98 -3.84
N SER A 300 27.79 50.89 -4.44
CA SER A 300 27.11 52.04 -5.04
C SER A 300 26.74 53.08 -3.98
N ILE A 301 26.15 52.63 -2.86
CA ILE A 301 25.84 53.47 -1.70
C ILE A 301 27.11 54.08 -1.10
N ASN A 302 28.19 53.30 -1.00
CA ASN A 302 29.46 53.81 -0.49
C ASN A 302 30.12 54.84 -1.42
N ARG A 303 29.86 54.80 -2.73
CA ARG A 303 30.43 55.75 -3.70
C ARG A 303 29.64 57.05 -3.79
N ASP A 304 28.32 57.01 -3.65
CA ASP A 304 27.45 58.19 -3.68
C ASP A 304 27.34 58.86 -2.29
N PRO A 305 27.80 60.10 -2.12
CA PRO A 305 27.73 60.79 -0.83
C PRO A 305 26.30 61.02 -0.31
N ALA A 306 25.30 61.19 -1.20
CA ALA A 306 23.91 61.39 -0.78
C ALA A 306 23.32 60.10 -0.21
N LEU A 307 23.52 58.97 -0.90
CA LEU A 307 23.05 57.65 -0.41
C LEU A 307 23.80 57.21 0.85
N ARG A 308 25.10 57.53 0.96
CA ARG A 308 25.88 57.27 2.16
C ARG A 308 25.32 58.03 3.36
N GLY A 309 25.00 59.32 3.19
CA GLY A 309 24.38 60.14 4.24
C GLY A 309 23.03 59.60 4.70
N VAL A 310 22.17 59.17 3.77
CA VAL A 310 20.88 58.53 4.11
C VAL A 310 21.08 57.24 4.91
N ARG A 311 22.05 56.40 4.53
CA ARG A 311 22.36 55.16 5.26
C ARG A 311 22.88 55.46 6.66
N GLU A 312 23.80 56.42 6.81
CA GLU A 312 24.33 56.82 8.11
C GLU A 312 23.24 57.41 9.01
N GLU A 313 22.37 58.25 8.47
CA GLU A 313 21.23 58.80 9.22
C GLU A 313 20.24 57.71 9.63
N TYR A 314 19.94 56.75 8.75
CA TYR A 314 19.13 55.59 9.09
C TYR A 314 19.73 54.82 10.27
N TRP A 315 21.02 54.48 10.22
CA TRP A 315 21.64 53.73 11.32
C TRP A 315 21.77 54.55 12.61
N ARG A 316 21.94 55.88 12.49
CA ARG A 316 21.97 56.77 13.66
C ARG A 316 20.59 56.86 14.31
N THR A 317 19.54 57.03 13.51
CA THR A 317 18.15 57.11 13.99
C THR A 317 17.71 55.76 14.58
N GLU A 318 17.98 54.65 13.90
CA GLU A 318 17.72 53.31 14.44
C GLU A 318 18.44 53.08 15.76
N GLY A 319 19.72 53.46 15.86
CA GLY A 319 20.48 53.35 17.11
C GLY A 319 19.91 54.20 18.24
N GLN A 320 19.41 55.40 17.94
CA GLN A 320 18.74 56.27 18.90
C GLN A 320 17.39 55.69 19.34
N VAL A 321 16.54 55.29 18.40
CA VAL A 321 15.23 54.67 18.68
C VAL A 321 15.40 53.40 19.50
N MET A 322 16.38 52.55 19.15
CA MET A 322 16.66 51.33 19.89
C MET A 322 17.17 51.65 21.30
N ALA A 323 18.05 52.64 21.47
CA ALA A 323 18.53 53.05 22.78
C ALA A 323 17.41 53.62 23.66
N GLU A 324 16.49 54.40 23.09
CA GLU A 324 15.31 54.93 23.77
C GLU A 324 14.34 53.80 24.15
N THR A 325 14.04 52.90 23.21
CA THR A 325 13.17 51.73 23.44
C THR A 325 13.73 50.81 24.53
N VAL A 326 15.05 50.58 24.55
CA VAL A 326 15.70 49.75 25.58
C VAL A 326 15.65 50.42 26.95
N GLN A 327 15.59 51.75 27.03
CA GLN A 327 15.48 52.51 28.29
C GLN A 327 14.06 52.55 28.86
N GLU A 328 13.04 52.16 28.09
CA GLU A 328 11.68 52.03 28.61
C GLU A 328 11.64 50.96 29.71
N GLU A 329 11.01 51.31 30.84
CA GLU A 329 11.04 50.47 32.06
C GLU A 329 10.45 49.07 31.82
N GLU A 330 9.37 48.99 31.04
CA GLU A 330 8.73 47.73 30.66
C GLU A 330 9.65 46.84 29.80
N VAL A 331 10.37 47.43 28.84
CA VAL A 331 11.28 46.70 27.93
C VAL A 331 12.53 46.27 28.69
N MET A 332 13.09 47.13 29.53
CA MET A 332 14.27 46.81 30.33
C MET A 332 13.96 45.70 31.36
N GLU A 333 12.76 45.68 31.95
CA GLU A 333 12.32 44.59 32.82
C GLU A 333 12.22 43.27 32.05
N GLN A 334 11.66 43.27 30.83
CA GLN A 334 11.60 42.07 30.00
C GLN A 334 12.98 41.58 29.54
N ILE A 335 13.88 42.49 29.16
CA ILE A 335 15.26 42.14 28.80
C ILE A 335 15.98 41.52 30.00
N ASN A 336 15.89 42.14 31.19
CA ASN A 336 16.50 41.58 32.41
C ASN A 336 15.89 40.24 32.80
N ASN A 337 14.57 40.05 32.64
CA ASN A 337 13.89 38.78 32.86
C ASN A 337 14.33 37.70 31.85
N ALA A 338 14.55 38.06 30.59
CA ALA A 338 15.07 37.14 29.58
C ALA A 338 16.55 36.78 29.83
N VAL A 339 17.39 37.76 30.15
CA VAL A 339 18.83 37.58 30.42
C VAL A 339 19.05 36.76 31.69
N SER A 340 18.28 37.01 32.76
CA SER A 340 18.37 36.24 34.02
C SER A 340 17.95 34.77 33.85
N LYS A 341 17.12 34.46 32.85
CA LYS A 341 16.75 33.10 32.48
C LYS A 341 17.71 32.45 31.48
N MET A 342 18.66 33.21 30.92
CA MET A 342 19.60 32.72 29.92
C MET A 342 20.84 32.13 30.61
N ASP A 343 21.12 30.85 30.33
CA ASP A 343 22.34 30.21 30.81
C ASP A 343 23.55 30.66 29.97
N LEU A 344 24.26 31.67 30.47
CA LEU A 344 25.42 32.26 29.80
C LEU A 344 26.55 31.25 29.58
N ARG A 345 26.71 30.23 30.43
CA ARG A 345 27.74 29.20 30.28
C ARG A 345 27.39 28.21 29.17
N SER A 346 26.12 27.82 29.08
CA SER A 346 25.62 27.02 27.96
C SER A 346 25.75 27.79 26.63
N LEU A 347 25.49 29.10 26.64
CA LEU A 347 25.61 29.94 25.45
C LEU A 347 27.07 30.05 24.98
N GLU A 348 28.02 30.30 25.89
CA GLU A 348 29.45 30.38 25.57
C GLU A 348 29.97 29.09 24.93
N GLY A 349 29.58 27.93 25.48
CA GLY A 349 29.92 26.62 24.89
C GLY A 349 29.33 26.43 23.49
N ARG A 350 28.09 26.85 23.26
CA ARG A 350 27.44 26.77 21.93
C ARG A 350 28.06 27.73 20.91
N VAL A 351 28.50 28.91 21.34
CA VAL A 351 29.19 29.86 20.46
C VAL A 351 30.57 29.32 20.07
N GLY A 352 31.30 28.72 21.01
CA GLY A 352 32.55 28.01 20.72
C GLY A 352 32.36 26.89 19.70
N GLU A 353 31.34 26.04 19.90
CA GLU A 353 31.02 24.93 18.99
C GLU A 353 30.66 25.43 17.57
N VAL A 354 29.91 26.53 17.45
CA VAL A 354 29.56 27.12 16.15
C VAL A 354 30.77 27.77 15.49
N ALA A 355 31.61 28.47 16.25
CA ALA A 355 32.83 29.09 15.73
C ALA A 355 33.81 28.03 15.23
N ASP A 356 34.05 26.97 16.02
CA ASP A 356 34.87 25.83 15.64
C ASP A 356 34.28 25.07 14.44
N GLY A 357 32.95 24.96 14.35
CA GLY A 357 32.25 24.41 13.19
C GLY A 357 32.44 25.22 11.90
N ILE A 358 32.41 26.55 11.99
CA ILE A 358 32.65 27.44 10.85
C ILE A 358 34.12 27.39 10.42
N ILE A 359 35.06 27.45 11.38
CA ILE A 359 36.50 27.40 11.10
C ILE A 359 36.86 26.04 10.47
N SER A 360 36.39 24.92 11.03
CA SER A 360 36.62 23.60 10.46
C SER A 360 36.00 23.42 9.07
N GLY A 361 34.83 24.03 8.82
CA GLY A 361 34.22 24.09 7.49
C GLY A 361 35.07 24.86 6.47
N ILE A 362 35.65 26.00 6.88
CA ILE A 362 36.55 26.81 6.04
C ILE A 362 37.87 26.06 5.77
N ASP A 363 38.46 25.43 6.79
CA ASP A 363 39.68 24.64 6.63
C ASP A 363 39.44 23.39 5.77
N GLY A 364 38.28 22.74 5.88
CA GLY A 364 37.87 21.64 5.02
C GLY A 364 37.73 22.04 3.55
N LEU A 365 37.18 23.23 3.27
CA LEU A 365 37.11 23.80 1.92
C LEU A 365 38.50 24.14 1.36
N ARG A 366 39.40 24.65 2.20
CA ARG A 366 40.78 24.97 1.81
C ARG A 366 41.60 23.72 1.50
N THR A 367 41.41 22.66 2.29
CA THR A 367 42.10 21.37 2.12
C THR A 367 41.61 20.63 0.88
N SER A 368 40.31 20.72 0.56
CA SER A 368 39.76 20.14 -0.68
C SER A 368 40.20 20.91 -1.93
N GLN A 369 40.38 22.24 -1.85
CA GLN A 369 40.99 23.03 -2.94
C GLN A 369 42.47 22.70 -3.15
N THR A 370 43.27 22.50 -2.09
CA THR A 370 44.68 22.12 -2.24
C THR A 370 44.84 20.70 -2.78
N MET A 371 44.00 19.75 -2.37
CA MET A 371 44.00 18.39 -2.93
C MET A 371 43.57 18.36 -4.41
N SER A 372 42.63 19.22 -4.82
CA SER A 372 42.22 19.35 -6.22
C SER A 372 43.29 20.03 -7.08
N ALA A 373 44.10 20.94 -6.51
CA ALA A 373 45.22 21.57 -7.21
C ALA A 373 46.44 20.65 -7.32
N SER A 374 46.71 19.80 -6.33
CA SER A 374 47.79 18.80 -6.39
C SER A 374 47.48 17.65 -7.35
N GLY A 375 46.21 17.29 -7.54
CA GLY A 375 45.79 16.25 -8.50
C GLY A 375 45.89 16.65 -9.98
N MET A 376 46.04 17.95 -10.29
CA MET A 376 46.24 18.43 -11.66
C MET A 376 47.72 18.54 -12.06
N SER A 377 48.67 18.37 -11.13
CA SER A 377 50.11 18.49 -11.41
C SER A 377 50.82 17.16 -11.69
N GLU A 378 50.11 16.03 -11.62
CA GLU A 378 50.62 14.70 -12.03
C GLU A 378 49.90 14.24 -13.32
N ALA A 379 50.13 14.95 -14.42
CA ALA A 379 49.94 14.39 -15.76
C ALA A 379 51.34 14.10 -16.33
N PRO A 380 51.74 12.83 -16.54
CA PRO A 380 53.06 12.54 -17.09
C PRO A 380 53.07 12.96 -18.57
N SER A 381 53.97 13.88 -18.90
CA SER A 381 54.31 14.26 -20.27
C SER A 381 54.93 13.07 -20.98
N SER A 382 54.14 12.34 -21.76
CA SER A 382 54.64 11.49 -22.83
C SER A 382 54.74 12.32 -24.12
N SER A 383 55.94 12.46 -24.65
CA SER A 383 56.21 12.85 -26.05
C SER A 383 57.67 12.56 -26.38
N PRO A 384 58.04 12.39 -27.66
CA PRO A 384 57.31 11.76 -28.77
C PRO A 384 57.78 10.33 -29.06
#